data_AF-A0A426YII9-F1
#
_entry.id   AF-A0A426YII9-F1
#
_cell.length_a   1.000
_cell.length_b   1.000
_cell.length_c   1.000
_cell.angle_alpha   90.00
_cell.angle_beta   90.00
_cell.angle_gamma   90.00
#
_symmetry.space_group_name_H-M   'P 1'
#
loop_
_entity.id
_entity.type
_entity.pdbx_description
1 polymer ?
#
loop_
_entity_poly.entity_id
_entity_poly.type
_entity_poly.pdbx_seq_one_letter_code
_entity_poly.pdbx_strand_id
1 'polypeptide(L)'
;MQLREDFTAFADVCFREFGDRVSQWTTIVEPNVIAIGSFDNAIFPPNRCSNPFGLFNCTVGDSTTEPYIAAHNFLLAHASVVSLYRTKYQVLFLIIHFVCKFETYLHKSLSSSRRKGANVKGYFVWSFLDVYEFLSGFRSPFGLYQVDFKDENRRRQPKLSALWYSDFLKKKKKKKTSTNINRMGLHETSHSQR
;
A
#
# COMPACT_ATOMS: atom_id res chain seq x y z
N MET A 1 12.95 26.07 4.82
CA MET A 1 11.90 26.48 5.80
C MET A 1 10.51 26.61 5.15
N GLN A 2 10.42 27.04 3.88
CA GLN A 2 9.16 27.16 3.11
C GLN A 2 8.27 25.90 3.02
N LEU A 3 8.84 24.72 2.72
CA LEU A 3 8.07 23.47 2.49
C LEU A 3 7.11 23.11 3.64
N ARG A 4 7.55 23.30 4.89
CA ARG A 4 6.75 22.97 6.08
C ARG A 4 5.52 23.87 6.17
N GLU A 5 5.70 25.16 5.92
CA GLU A 5 4.63 26.15 6.00
C GLU A 5 3.61 25.91 4.90
N ASP A 6 4.07 25.69 3.67
CA ASP A 6 3.20 25.38 2.52
C ASP A 6 2.38 24.10 2.75
N PHE A 7 3.03 23.04 3.23
CA PHE A 7 2.33 21.77 3.52
C PHE A 7 1.33 21.93 4.67
N THR A 8 1.67 22.74 5.69
CA THR A 8 0.76 23.04 6.80
C THR A 8 -0.45 23.84 6.33
N ALA A 9 -0.25 24.83 5.45
CA ALA A 9 -1.33 25.61 4.86
C ALA A 9 -2.25 24.76 3.97
N PHE A 10 -1.67 23.89 3.15
CA PHE A 10 -2.44 22.92 2.35
C PHE A 10 -3.30 22.02 3.24
N ALA A 11 -2.72 21.46 4.31
CA ALA A 11 -3.45 20.62 5.25
C ALA A 11 -4.56 21.38 5.97
N ASP A 12 -4.36 22.64 6.34
CA ASP A 12 -5.40 23.48 6.97
C ASP A 12 -6.63 23.63 6.07
N VAL A 13 -6.42 23.84 4.77
CA VAL A 13 -7.52 23.90 3.80
C VAL A 13 -8.23 22.55 3.74
N CYS A 14 -7.49 21.44 3.64
CA CYS A 14 -8.10 20.10 3.58
C CYS A 14 -8.96 19.78 4.81
N PHE A 15 -8.46 20.08 6.00
CA PHE A 15 -9.20 19.85 7.24
C PHE A 15 -10.45 20.73 7.33
N ARG A 16 -10.37 21.98 6.90
CA ARG A 16 -11.52 22.89 6.90
C ARG A 16 -12.62 22.45 5.93
N GLU A 17 -12.25 22.03 4.72
CA GLU A 17 -13.23 21.72 3.66
C GLU A 17 -13.80 20.29 3.73
N PHE A 18 -13.05 19.34 4.30
CA PHE A 18 -13.42 17.92 4.31
C PHE A 18 -13.47 17.30 5.72
N GLY A 19 -13.05 18.01 6.76
CA GLY A 19 -13.00 17.48 8.14
C GLY A 19 -14.36 17.13 8.72
N ASP A 20 -15.45 17.68 8.18
CA ASP A 20 -16.83 17.32 8.53
C ASP A 20 -17.20 15.89 8.12
N ARG A 21 -16.56 15.35 7.08
CA ARG A 21 -16.82 14.02 6.50
C ARG A 21 -15.69 13.02 6.71
N VAL A 22 -14.47 13.51 6.95
CA VAL A 22 -13.27 12.68 7.07
C VAL A 22 -12.82 12.63 8.53
N SER A 23 -13.00 11.46 9.16
CA SER A 23 -12.64 11.23 10.56
C SER A 23 -11.22 10.71 10.76
N GLN A 24 -10.59 10.17 9.72
CA GLN A 24 -9.26 9.59 9.76
C GLN A 24 -8.37 10.19 8.68
N TRP A 25 -7.19 10.68 9.08
CA TRP A 25 -6.27 11.35 8.18
C TRP A 25 -4.92 10.63 8.12
N THR A 26 -4.35 10.59 6.92
CA THR A 26 -2.95 10.23 6.69
C THR A 26 -2.26 11.42 6.04
N THR A 27 -1.16 11.87 6.61
CA THR A 27 -0.44 13.07 6.12
C THR A 27 0.58 12.72 5.06
N ILE A 28 1.47 11.76 5.36
CA ILE A 28 2.53 11.31 4.46
C ILE A 28 2.47 9.79 4.39
N VAL A 29 2.52 9.28 3.15
CA VAL A 29 2.57 7.86 2.85
C VAL A 29 4.00 7.49 2.50
N GLU A 30 4.55 6.46 3.15
CA GLU A 30 5.85 5.86 2.84
C GLU A 30 7.03 6.84 2.71
N PRO A 31 7.30 7.70 3.71
CA PRO A 31 8.39 8.68 3.62
C PRO A 31 9.76 8.02 3.39
N ASN A 32 9.96 6.79 3.86
CA ASN A 32 11.17 6.02 3.63
C ASN A 32 11.32 5.57 2.16
N VAL A 33 10.23 5.14 1.52
CA VAL A 33 10.23 4.70 0.12
C VAL A 33 10.47 5.90 -0.77
N ILE A 34 9.81 7.03 -0.49
CA ILE A 34 10.00 8.28 -1.21
C ILE A 34 11.43 8.79 -1.04
N ALA A 35 11.95 8.88 0.19
CA ALA A 35 13.31 9.39 0.42
C ALA A 35 14.38 8.57 -0.31
N ILE A 36 14.34 7.25 -0.18
CA ILE A 36 15.31 6.37 -0.84
C ILE A 36 15.10 6.37 -2.36
N GLY A 37 13.86 6.22 -2.83
CA GLY A 37 13.60 6.15 -4.26
C GLY A 37 13.87 7.47 -4.99
N SER A 38 13.69 8.62 -4.33
CA SER A 38 13.90 9.95 -4.93
C SER A 38 15.34 10.46 -4.88
N PHE A 39 16.06 10.17 -3.78
CA PHE A 39 17.35 10.80 -3.46
C PHE A 39 18.52 9.82 -3.32
N ASP A 40 18.26 8.52 -3.40
CA ASP A 40 19.31 7.48 -3.35
C ASP A 40 19.33 6.65 -4.63
N ASN A 41 18.22 6.00 -4.96
CA ASN A 41 18.10 5.14 -6.15
C ASN A 41 17.76 5.92 -7.44
N ALA A 42 17.29 7.17 -7.31
CA ALA A 42 16.79 8.01 -8.39
C ALA A 42 15.73 7.36 -9.29
N ILE A 43 14.84 6.56 -8.71
CA ILE A 43 13.67 5.98 -9.38
C ILE A 43 12.52 6.97 -9.41
N PHE A 44 12.30 7.69 -8.31
CA PHE A 44 11.26 8.71 -8.19
C PHE A 44 11.83 10.11 -8.48
N PRO A 45 11.01 11.03 -9.02
CA PRO A 45 11.34 12.45 -9.04
C PRO A 45 11.77 12.93 -7.65
N PRO A 46 12.79 13.80 -7.53
CA PRO A 46 13.50 14.49 -8.60
C PRO A 46 14.68 13.72 -9.22
N ASN A 47 14.77 12.39 -9.02
CA ASN A 47 15.80 11.52 -9.61
C ASN A 47 17.23 11.97 -9.26
N ARG A 48 17.47 12.29 -7.99
CA ARG A 48 18.79 12.69 -7.47
C ARG A 48 19.49 11.50 -6.83
N CYS A 49 20.79 11.38 -7.05
CA CYS A 49 21.63 10.28 -6.59
C CYS A 49 23.12 10.60 -6.82
N SER A 50 24.03 9.92 -6.10
CA SER A 50 25.49 9.95 -6.32
C SER A 50 26.13 8.56 -6.33
N ASN A 51 27.13 8.37 -7.20
CA ASN A 51 27.96 7.16 -7.25
C ASN A 51 28.66 6.90 -5.90
N PRO A 52 28.79 5.64 -5.42
CA PRO A 52 28.42 4.37 -6.06
C PRO A 52 26.94 3.97 -5.92
N PHE A 53 26.10 4.84 -5.38
CA PHE A 53 24.69 4.59 -5.15
C PHE A 53 23.86 5.01 -6.38
N GLY A 54 22.65 4.44 -6.51
CA GLY A 54 21.79 4.65 -7.67
C GLY A 54 21.72 3.45 -8.61
N LEU A 55 20.59 3.33 -9.33
CA LEU A 55 20.39 2.29 -10.34
C LEU A 55 20.98 2.65 -11.72
N PHE A 56 21.42 3.89 -11.90
CA PHE A 56 21.97 4.44 -13.15
C PHE A 56 23.21 5.29 -12.85
N ASN A 57 23.93 5.74 -13.89
CA ASN A 57 25.08 6.62 -13.68
C ASN A 57 24.62 7.99 -13.14
N CYS A 58 24.92 8.23 -11.88
CA CYS A 58 24.32 9.25 -11.04
C CYS A 58 25.35 10.29 -10.59
N THR A 59 25.21 11.54 -11.05
CA THR A 59 26.18 12.61 -10.78
C THR A 59 25.56 13.90 -10.21
N VAL A 60 24.24 13.95 -10.00
CA VAL A 60 23.50 15.21 -9.78
C VAL A 60 23.05 15.40 -8.31
N GLY A 61 23.13 14.37 -7.46
CA GLY A 61 22.73 14.42 -6.05
C GLY A 61 23.82 13.99 -5.07
N ASP A 62 23.45 13.85 -3.79
CA ASP A 62 24.25 13.21 -2.74
C ASP A 62 23.41 12.18 -1.98
N SER A 63 23.55 10.91 -2.38
CA SER A 63 22.88 9.77 -1.77
C SER A 63 23.23 9.53 -0.30
N THR A 64 24.34 10.09 0.19
CA THR A 64 24.75 9.90 1.60
C THR A 64 24.02 10.84 2.56
N THR A 65 23.51 11.97 2.06
CA THR A 65 22.90 13.03 2.90
C THR A 65 21.48 13.39 2.50
N GLU A 66 21.17 13.50 1.20
CA GLU A 66 19.88 13.96 0.70
C GLU A 66 18.69 13.11 1.15
N PRO A 67 18.76 11.75 1.18
CA PRO A 67 17.66 10.93 1.69
C PRO A 67 17.31 11.25 3.14
N TYR A 68 18.30 11.51 3.99
CA TYR A 68 18.10 11.84 5.40
C TYR A 68 17.53 13.26 5.57
N ILE A 69 17.98 14.22 4.75
CA ILE A 69 17.42 15.57 4.72
C ILE A 69 15.96 15.53 4.29
N ALA A 70 15.63 14.76 3.25
CA ALA A 70 14.25 14.58 2.79
C ALA A 70 13.38 13.93 3.87
N ALA A 71 13.83 12.83 4.47
CA ALA A 71 13.14 12.15 5.56
C ALA A 71 12.91 13.07 6.77
N HIS A 72 13.93 13.85 7.16
CA HIS A 72 13.83 14.82 8.24
C HIS A 72 12.75 15.87 7.96
N ASN A 73 12.72 16.42 6.74
CA ASN A 73 11.69 17.39 6.34
C ASN A 73 10.29 16.77 6.30
N PHE A 74 10.13 15.52 5.87
CA PHE A 74 8.83 14.83 5.96
C PHE A 74 8.36 14.70 7.41
N LEU A 75 9.25 14.34 8.34
CA LEU A 75 8.91 14.25 9.77
C LEU A 75 8.53 15.60 10.36
N LEU A 76 9.26 16.67 10.04
CA LEU A 76 8.92 18.02 10.48
C LEU A 76 7.59 18.51 9.91
N ALA A 77 7.32 18.25 8.63
CA ALA A 77 6.06 18.60 7.97
C ALA A 77 4.89 17.84 8.61
N HIS A 78 5.04 16.53 8.83
CA HIS A 78 4.08 15.72 9.58
C HIS A 78 3.80 16.29 10.97
N ALA A 79 4.85 16.57 11.76
CA ALA A 79 4.72 17.09 13.11
C ALA A 79 3.98 18.44 13.14
N SER A 80 4.28 19.31 12.17
CA SER A 80 3.61 20.60 11.99
C SER A 80 2.10 20.43 11.75
N VAL A 81 1.72 19.54 10.82
CA VAL A 81 0.31 19.27 10.51
C VAL A 81 -0.41 18.60 11.68
N VAL A 82 0.24 17.69 12.41
CA VAL A 82 -0.33 17.07 13.61
C VAL A 82 -0.57 18.12 14.70
N SER A 83 0.38 19.03 14.89
CA SER A 83 0.23 20.13 15.85
C SER A 83 -0.97 21.02 15.48
N LEU A 84 -1.08 21.42 14.20
CA LEU A 84 -2.23 22.16 13.68
C LEU A 84 -3.55 21.41 13.92
N TYR A 85 -3.63 20.13 13.53
CA TYR A 85 -4.84 19.33 13.68
C TYR A 85 -5.29 19.21 15.13
N ARG A 86 -4.36 18.96 16.06
CA ARG A 86 -4.65 18.83 17.49
C ARG A 86 -5.10 20.14 18.13
N THR A 87 -4.50 21.25 17.73
CA THR A 87 -4.77 22.57 18.33
C THR A 87 -6.05 23.21 17.79
N LYS A 88 -6.26 23.14 16.47
CA LYS A 88 -7.36 23.82 15.78
C LYS A 88 -8.60 22.95 15.57
N TYR A 89 -8.41 21.65 15.33
CA TYR A 89 -9.51 20.74 14.96
C TYR A 89 -9.80 19.67 16.04
N GLN A 90 -8.92 19.47 17.02
CA GLN A 90 -9.13 18.67 18.25
C GLN A 90 -9.60 17.22 18.06
N VAL A 91 -9.32 16.59 16.92
CA VAL A 91 -9.69 15.19 16.65
C VAL A 91 -8.45 14.27 16.74
N LEU A 92 -8.63 13.05 17.25
CA LEU A 92 -7.54 12.23 17.80
C LEU A 92 -6.78 11.35 16.78
N PHE A 93 -7.19 11.26 15.51
CA PHE A 93 -6.68 10.22 14.61
C PHE A 93 -5.99 10.73 13.36
N LEU A 94 -4.66 10.84 13.44
CA LEU A 94 -3.76 11.08 12.31
C LEU A 94 -2.67 10.01 12.30
N ILE A 95 -2.52 9.31 11.17
CA ILE A 95 -1.64 8.13 11.02
C ILE A 95 -0.52 8.47 10.03
N ILE A 96 0.73 8.10 10.35
CA ILE A 96 1.79 7.93 9.34
C ILE A 96 1.67 6.52 8.79
N HIS A 97 1.48 6.38 7.48
CA HIS A 97 1.39 5.07 6.87
C HIS A 97 2.79 4.58 6.47
N PHE A 98 3.33 3.63 7.22
CA PHE A 98 4.47 2.81 6.80
C PHE A 98 3.93 1.53 6.17
N VAL A 99 4.14 1.35 4.87
CA VAL A 99 3.86 0.07 4.23
C VAL A 99 5.00 -0.88 4.54
N CYS A 100 4.68 -1.91 5.31
CA CYS A 100 5.46 -3.14 5.32
C CYS A 100 4.90 -4.00 4.18
N LYS A 101 5.64 -4.13 3.08
CA LYS A 101 5.25 -4.89 1.88
C LYS A 101 5.24 -6.39 2.19
N PHE A 102 4.23 -6.86 2.92
CA PHE A 102 3.96 -8.29 3.10
C PHE A 102 2.84 -8.71 2.16
N GLU A 103 3.22 -9.07 0.94
CA GLU A 103 2.42 -10.01 0.16
C GLU A 103 2.48 -11.38 0.86
N THR A 104 1.58 -11.62 1.81
CA THR A 104 1.11 -12.97 2.13
C THR A 104 -0.22 -12.88 2.85
N TYR A 105 -1.27 -13.35 2.16
CA TYR A 105 -2.61 -13.69 2.68
C TYR A 105 -3.09 -12.84 3.87
N LEU A 106 -3.90 -11.82 3.61
CA LEU A 106 -4.56 -10.96 4.62
C LEU A 106 -5.02 -11.73 5.88
N HIS A 107 -5.58 -12.93 5.70
CA HIS A 107 -5.97 -13.81 6.79
C HIS A 107 -4.81 -14.29 7.68
N LYS A 108 -3.69 -14.73 7.09
CA LYS A 108 -2.50 -15.19 7.81
C LYS A 108 -1.81 -14.03 8.53
N SER A 109 -1.66 -12.90 7.84
CA SER A 109 -1.05 -11.70 8.42
C SER A 109 -1.87 -11.17 9.60
N LEU A 110 -3.18 -10.98 9.43
CA LEU A 110 -4.06 -10.50 10.51
C LEU A 110 -4.08 -11.46 11.71
N SER A 111 -4.16 -12.76 11.45
CA SER A 111 -4.13 -13.79 12.50
C SER A 111 -2.78 -13.86 13.20
N SER A 112 -1.68 -13.63 12.50
CA SER A 112 -0.33 -13.59 13.08
C SER A 112 -0.15 -12.35 13.96
N SER A 113 -0.50 -11.16 13.47
CA SER A 113 -0.37 -9.91 14.21
C SER A 113 -1.20 -9.92 15.49
N ARG A 114 -2.45 -10.40 15.42
CA ARG A 114 -3.31 -10.52 16.61
C ARG A 114 -2.80 -11.58 17.61
N ARG A 115 -2.26 -12.70 17.13
CA ARG A 115 -1.63 -13.72 18.01
C ARG A 115 -0.40 -13.20 18.74
N LYS A 116 0.33 -12.26 18.14
CA LYS A 116 1.47 -11.57 18.76
C LYS A 116 1.06 -10.39 19.65
N GLY A 117 -0.24 -10.21 19.94
CA GLY A 117 -0.74 -9.15 20.82
C GLY A 117 -0.89 -7.77 20.16
N ALA A 118 -0.71 -7.64 18.85
CA ALA A 118 -0.89 -6.36 18.17
C ALA A 118 -2.37 -5.93 18.15
N ASN A 119 -2.65 -4.69 18.57
CA ASN A 119 -3.98 -4.09 18.56
C ASN A 119 -4.37 -3.60 17.14
N VAL A 120 -4.64 -4.53 16.24
CA VAL A 120 -5.03 -4.21 14.86
C VAL A 120 -6.51 -3.80 14.80
N LYS A 121 -6.77 -2.55 14.38
CA LYS A 121 -8.15 -1.99 14.29
C LYS A 121 -8.78 -2.12 12.91
N GLY A 122 -7.99 -2.26 11.85
CA GLY A 122 -8.46 -2.33 10.48
C GLY A 122 -7.36 -2.78 9.53
N TYR A 123 -7.71 -2.98 8.27
CA TYR A 123 -6.78 -3.32 7.20
C TYR A 123 -7.24 -2.66 5.90
N PHE A 124 -6.29 -2.31 5.02
CA PHE A 124 -6.55 -1.72 3.72
C PHE A 124 -5.94 -2.61 2.64
N VAL A 125 -6.71 -2.89 1.59
CA VAL A 125 -6.22 -3.64 0.43
C VAL A 125 -5.73 -2.64 -0.60
N TRP A 126 -4.45 -2.72 -0.95
CA TRP A 126 -3.91 -2.03 -2.11
C TRP A 126 -3.98 -2.97 -3.33
N SER A 127 -4.64 -2.61 -4.43
CA SER A 127 -5.45 -1.40 -4.70
C SER A 127 -6.90 -1.78 -5.06
N PHE A 128 -7.80 -0.79 -5.06
CA PHE A 128 -9.19 -1.04 -5.48
C PHE A 128 -9.30 -1.28 -7.00
N LEU A 129 -8.66 -0.44 -7.80
CA LEU A 129 -8.58 -0.55 -9.26
C LEU A 129 -7.14 -0.78 -9.70
N ASP A 130 -6.96 -1.32 -10.91
CA ASP A 130 -5.67 -1.23 -11.59
C ASP A 130 -5.33 0.25 -11.81
N VAL A 131 -4.13 0.63 -11.39
CA VAL A 131 -3.61 1.99 -11.46
C VAL A 131 -2.28 1.99 -12.19
N TYR A 132 -1.79 3.18 -12.52
CA TYR A 132 -0.40 3.35 -12.91
C TYR A 132 0.49 3.12 -11.69
N GLU A 133 1.33 2.10 -11.73
CA GLU A 133 2.29 1.81 -10.68
C GLU A 133 3.63 2.44 -11.03
N PHE A 134 4.21 3.19 -10.11
CA PHE A 134 5.40 3.98 -10.42
C PHE A 134 6.58 3.11 -10.89
N LEU A 135 6.75 1.92 -10.30
CA LEU A 135 7.87 1.02 -10.58
C LEU A 135 7.68 0.15 -11.83
N SER A 136 6.44 -0.13 -12.23
CA SER A 136 6.15 -1.12 -13.29
C SER A 136 5.19 -0.61 -14.38
N GLY A 137 4.79 0.66 -14.29
CA GLY A 137 3.82 1.30 -15.16
C GLY A 137 2.48 0.58 -15.15
N PHE A 138 1.90 0.38 -16.32
CA PHE A 138 0.63 -0.34 -16.50
C PHE A 138 0.77 -1.87 -16.55
N ARG A 139 1.98 -2.42 -16.31
CA ARG A 139 2.25 -3.86 -16.48
C ARG A 139 1.91 -4.70 -15.26
N SER A 140 1.70 -4.08 -14.09
CA SER A 140 1.36 -4.80 -12.84
C SER A 140 -0.05 -4.44 -12.35
N PRO A 141 -1.06 -5.26 -12.67
CA PRO A 141 -2.44 -4.98 -12.29
C PRO A 141 -2.75 -5.48 -10.87
N PHE A 142 -2.35 -4.72 -9.83
CA PHE A 142 -2.60 -5.06 -8.42
C PHE A 142 -4.06 -4.86 -7.96
N GLY A 143 -4.89 -4.20 -8.76
CA GLY A 143 -6.25 -3.84 -8.39
C GLY A 143 -7.16 -5.04 -8.21
N LEU A 144 -8.12 -4.92 -7.28
CA LEU A 144 -9.25 -5.85 -7.18
C LEU A 144 -10.12 -5.82 -8.46
N TYR A 145 -10.24 -4.66 -9.09
CA TYR A 145 -10.93 -4.48 -10.36
C TYR A 145 -9.94 -4.16 -11.46
N GLN A 146 -10.05 -4.89 -12.56
CA GLN A 146 -9.31 -4.62 -13.77
C GLN A 146 -9.84 -3.39 -14.48
N VAL A 147 -8.92 -2.60 -15.04
CA VAL A 147 -9.22 -1.50 -15.94
C VAL A 147 -8.37 -1.68 -17.20
N ASP A 148 -9.02 -1.76 -18.36
CA ASP A 148 -8.31 -1.67 -19.64
C ASP A 148 -8.05 -0.20 -19.97
N PHE A 149 -6.78 0.19 -20.00
CA PHE A 149 -6.36 1.56 -20.31
C PHE A 149 -6.39 1.88 -21.81
N LYS A 150 -6.59 0.87 -22.67
CA LYS A 150 -6.78 1.06 -24.12
C LYS A 150 -8.24 1.34 -24.49
N ASP A 151 -9.19 0.90 -23.67
CA ASP A 151 -10.61 1.21 -23.83
C ASP A 151 -10.88 2.62 -23.29
N GLU A 152 -11.41 3.50 -24.15
CA GLU A 152 -11.79 4.86 -23.76
C GLU A 152 -12.83 4.88 -22.64
N ASN A 153 -13.70 3.87 -22.57
CA ASN A 153 -14.75 3.76 -21.56
C ASN A 153 -14.18 3.33 -20.19
N ARG A 154 -12.95 2.80 -20.15
CA ARG A 154 -12.22 2.36 -18.95
C ARG A 154 -13.14 1.58 -18.01
N ARG A 155 -13.81 0.56 -18.54
CA ARG A 155 -14.79 -0.22 -17.79
C ARG A 155 -14.09 -0.97 -16.66
N ARG A 156 -14.68 -0.96 -15.46
CA ARG A 156 -14.16 -1.64 -14.27
C ARG A 156 -14.71 -3.05 -14.23
N GLN A 157 -13.83 -4.05 -14.31
CA GLN A 157 -14.22 -5.47 -14.31
C GLN A 157 -13.73 -6.15 -13.03
N PRO A 158 -14.60 -6.79 -12.22
CA PRO A 158 -14.17 -7.43 -10.99
C PRO A 158 -13.28 -8.65 -11.29
N LYS A 159 -12.11 -8.72 -10.64
CA LYS A 159 -11.27 -9.94 -10.68
C LYS A 159 -11.75 -10.97 -9.66
N LEU A 160 -11.21 -12.18 -9.73
CA LEU A 160 -11.46 -13.23 -8.73
C LEU A 160 -11.12 -12.77 -7.30
N SER A 161 -10.10 -11.92 -7.16
CA SER A 161 -9.72 -11.30 -5.87
C SER A 161 -10.82 -10.40 -5.31
N ALA A 162 -11.54 -9.63 -6.15
CA ALA A 162 -12.68 -8.81 -5.72
C ALA A 162 -13.83 -9.67 -5.19
N LEU A 163 -14.14 -10.77 -5.89
CA LEU A 163 -15.19 -11.71 -5.47
C LEU A 163 -14.83 -12.36 -4.14
N TRP A 164 -13.60 -12.88 -4.02
CA TRP A 164 -13.09 -13.45 -2.79
C TRP A 164 -13.12 -12.44 -1.63
N TYR A 165 -12.70 -11.20 -1.89
CA TYR A 165 -12.65 -10.16 -0.88
C TYR A 165 -14.05 -9.77 -0.39
N SER A 166 -15.04 -9.71 -1.30
CA SER A 166 -16.44 -9.49 -0.92
C SER A 166 -16.98 -10.60 -0.03
N ASP A 167 -16.71 -11.87 -0.36
CA ASP A 167 -17.14 -13.00 0.46
C ASP A 167 -16.42 -13.05 1.81
N PHE A 168 -15.13 -12.68 1.86
CA PHE A 168 -14.36 -12.54 3.08
C PHE A 168 -14.98 -11.49 4.02
N LEU A 169 -15.30 -10.31 3.50
CA LEU A 169 -15.96 -9.22 4.26
C LEU A 169 -17.35 -9.63 4.76
N LYS A 170 -18.12 -10.36 3.96
CA LYS A 170 -19.45 -10.88 4.31
C LYS A 170 -19.42 -12.03 5.32
N LYS A 171 -18.24 -12.48 5.76
CA LYS A 171 -18.04 -13.61 6.68
C LYS A 171 -18.80 -14.87 6.27
N LYS A 172 -18.97 -15.13 4.96
CA LYS A 172 -19.60 -16.38 4.51
C LYS A 172 -18.73 -17.54 4.97
N LYS A 173 -19.24 -18.38 5.88
CA LYS A 173 -18.58 -19.62 6.28
C LYS A 173 -18.41 -20.46 5.00
N LYS A 174 -17.18 -20.89 4.70
CA LYS A 174 -16.98 -21.95 3.70
C LYS A 174 -17.91 -23.10 4.09
N LYS A 175 -18.86 -23.46 3.22
CA LYS A 175 -19.53 -24.75 3.34
C LYS A 175 -18.39 -25.77 3.35
N LYS A 176 -18.30 -26.58 4.41
CA LYS A 176 -17.46 -27.77 4.39
C LYS A 176 -18.00 -28.59 3.23
N THR A 177 -17.33 -28.56 2.08
CA THR A 177 -17.51 -29.60 1.09
C THR A 177 -16.98 -30.84 1.79
N SER A 178 -17.89 -31.67 2.29
CA SER A 178 -17.60 -33.05 2.61
C SER A 178 -17.21 -33.70 1.29
N THR A 179 -15.93 -33.66 0.96
CA THR A 179 -15.38 -34.50 -0.09
C THR A 179 -15.53 -35.93 0.41
N ASN A 180 -16.62 -36.59 0.01
CA ASN A 180 -16.69 -38.04 0.03
C ASN A 180 -15.67 -38.54 -0.99
N ILE A 181 -14.42 -38.72 -0.55
CA ILE A 181 -13.46 -39.56 -1.25
C ILE A 181 -13.95 -40.99 -1.05
N ASN A 182 -14.86 -41.42 -1.91
CA ASN A 182 -15.21 -42.83 -2.12
C ASN A 182 -16.04 -42.94 -3.41
N ARG A 183 -15.35 -42.87 -4.56
CA ARG A 183 -15.62 -43.59 -5.82
C ARG A 183 -14.91 -42.89 -6.97
N MET A 184 -13.67 -43.29 -7.20
CA MET A 184 -13.18 -43.53 -8.55
C MET A 184 -12.16 -44.66 -8.40
N GLY A 185 -12.60 -45.86 -8.77
CA GLY A 185 -11.82 -47.07 -8.66
C GLY A 185 -10.55 -46.96 -9.50
N LEU A 186 -9.41 -47.09 -8.84
CA LEU A 186 -8.18 -47.49 -9.49
C LEU A 186 -8.33 -48.98 -9.82
N HIS A 187 -8.48 -49.29 -11.10
CA HIS A 187 -8.26 -50.65 -11.60
C HIS A 187 -6.75 -50.92 -11.48
N GLU A 188 -6.35 -51.68 -10.47
CA GLU A 188 -5.07 -52.36 -10.46
C GLU A 188 -5.09 -53.42 -11.57
N THR A 189 -4.29 -53.21 -12.61
CA THR A 189 -3.88 -54.31 -13.51
C THR A 189 -2.49 -54.74 -13.11
N SER A 190 -2.43 -55.89 -12.47
CA SER A 190 -1.26 -56.69 -12.19
C SER A 190 -0.75 -57.38 -13.46
N HIS A 191 0.54 -57.28 -13.75
CA HIS A 191 1.36 -58.27 -14.49
C HIS A 191 2.82 -57.99 -14.07
N SER A 192 3.39 -58.77 -13.15
CA SER A 192 3.99 -60.11 -13.32
C SER A 192 5.35 -60.06 -14.03
N GLN A 193 6.36 -60.45 -13.27
CA GLN A 193 7.76 -60.65 -13.62
C GLN A 193 7.97 -61.45 -14.92
N ARG A 194 8.89 -60.97 -15.76
CA ARG A 194 10.05 -61.69 -16.31
C ARG A 194 11.05 -60.71 -16.90
#